data_AF-A0A2V5ZL26-F1
#
_entry.id   AF-A0A2V5ZL26-F1
#
_cell.length_a   1.000
_cell.length_b   1.000
_cell.length_c   1.000
_cell.angle_alpha   90.00
_cell.angle_beta   90.00
_cell.angle_gamma   90.00
#
_symmetry.space_group_name_H-M   'P 1'
#
loop_
_entity.id
_entity.type
_entity.pdbx_description
1 polymer ?
#
loop_
_entity_poly.entity_id
_entity_poly.type
_entity_poly.pdbx_seq_one_letter_code
_entity_poly.pdbx_strand_id
1 'polypeptide(L)'
;MNRLDYFVLVATILAIPLYGLWRTRGSASLRQYLKGDASIGWATIGLSVLATQAGPITFLSMPGQAYESGIGFIQNYFGQPLALIVVCAVFVPIYQRLKVYTAYQYLGKRFDRKTQLLGA
;
A
#
# COMPACT_ATOMS: atom_id res chain seq x y z
N MET A 1 13.74 -0.75 29.41
CA MET A 1 12.31 -0.92 29.05
C MET A 1 11.57 -1.31 30.32
N ASN A 2 10.64 -0.47 30.74
CA ASN A 2 9.85 -0.67 31.94
C ASN A 2 8.80 -1.78 31.69
N ARG A 3 8.22 -2.35 32.76
CA ARG A 3 7.16 -3.38 32.63
C ARG A 3 5.94 -2.87 31.85
N LEU A 4 5.69 -1.56 31.92
CA LEU A 4 4.65 -0.87 31.15
C LEU A 4 4.93 -0.89 29.64
N ASP A 5 6.19 -0.74 29.22
CA ASP A 5 6.56 -0.74 27.79
C ASP A 5 6.29 -2.11 27.16
N TYR A 6 6.63 -3.19 27.89
CA TYR A 6 6.34 -4.56 27.46
C TYR A 6 4.84 -4.83 27.39
N PHE A 7 4.07 -4.34 28.37
CA PHE A 7 2.62 -4.48 28.35
C PHE A 7 2.00 -3.80 27.13
N VAL A 8 2.37 -2.55 26.84
CA VAL A 8 1.86 -1.80 25.67
C VAL A 8 2.27 -2.48 24.36
N LEU A 9 3.50 -2.97 24.27
CA LEU A 9 4.01 -3.67 23.09
C LEU A 9 3.23 -4.96 22.81
N VAL A 10 3.07 -5.82 23.82
CA VAL A 10 2.33 -7.09 23.70
C VAL A 10 0.86 -6.81 23.41
N ALA A 11 0.24 -5.84 24.10
CA ALA A 11 -1.14 -5.45 23.85
C ALA A 11 -1.35 -4.98 22.41
N THR A 12 -0.43 -4.17 21.87
CA THR A 12 -0.53 -3.66 20.49
C THR A 12 -0.37 -4.78 19.46
N ILE A 13 0.62 -5.66 19.65
CA ILE A 13 0.87 -6.81 18.77
C ILE A 13 -0.33 -7.76 18.74
N LEU A 14 -1.02 -7.95 19.87
CA LEU A 14 -2.20 -8.81 19.95
C LEU A 14 -3.47 -8.10 19.44
N ALA A 15 -3.62 -6.81 19.69
CA ALA A 15 -4.80 -6.04 19.27
C ALA A 15 -4.97 -5.99 17.75
N ILE A 16 -3.87 -5.88 16.99
CA ILE A 16 -3.89 -5.82 15.52
C ILE A 16 -4.55 -7.08 14.90
N PRO A 17 -4.07 -8.32 15.16
CA PRO A 17 -4.68 -9.53 14.62
C PRO A 17 -6.06 -9.81 15.21
N LEU A 18 -6.31 -9.48 16.49
CA LEU A 18 -7.64 -9.62 17.10
C LEU A 18 -8.67 -8.74 16.40
N TYR A 19 -8.33 -7.48 16.15
CA TYR A 19 -9.17 -6.54 15.39
C TYR A 19 -9.34 -6.98 13.93
N GLY A 20 -8.27 -7.47 13.30
CA GLY A 20 -8.31 -8.04 11.96
C GLY A 20 -9.24 -9.26 11.85
N LEU A 21 -9.17 -10.18 12.82
CA LEU A 21 -10.05 -11.37 12.89
C LEU A 21 -11.51 -10.98 13.12
N TRP A 22 -11.76 -10.00 13.99
CA TRP A 22 -13.12 -9.51 14.24
C TRP A 22 -13.73 -8.84 13.00
N ARG A 23 -12.95 -8.05 12.27
CA ARG A 23 -13.43 -7.34 11.07
C ARG A 23 -13.55 -8.23 9.83
N THR A 24 -12.71 -9.26 9.72
CA THR A 24 -12.73 -10.20 8.57
C THR A 24 -13.82 -11.27 8.70
N ARG A 25 -14.40 -11.46 9.89
CA ARG A 25 -15.45 -12.47 10.17
C ARG A 25 -16.76 -12.31 9.39
N GLY A 26 -16.98 -11.20 8.68
CA GLY A 26 -18.19 -10.95 7.88
C GLY A 26 -17.99 -10.85 6.36
N SER A 27 -16.75 -10.91 5.85
CA SER A 27 -16.47 -10.67 4.43
C SER A 27 -16.51 -11.97 3.61
N ALA A 28 -17.70 -12.39 3.19
CA ALA A 28 -17.96 -13.67 2.52
C ALA A 28 -17.59 -13.75 1.02
N SER A 29 -16.81 -12.80 0.49
CA SER A 29 -16.50 -12.75 -0.95
C SER A 29 -15.08 -12.29 -1.24
N LEU A 30 -14.27 -13.17 -1.86
CA LEU A 30 -12.94 -12.87 -2.40
C LEU A 30 -12.96 -11.61 -3.29
N ARG A 31 -14.10 -11.36 -3.95
CA ARG A 31 -14.34 -10.19 -4.80
C ARG A 31 -14.43 -8.89 -4.00
N GLN A 32 -15.04 -8.92 -2.81
CA GLN A 32 -15.15 -7.76 -1.93
C GLN A 32 -13.82 -7.49 -1.20
N TYR A 33 -13.06 -8.56 -0.90
CA TYR A 33 -11.72 -8.45 -0.31
C TYR A 33 -10.67 -7.89 -1.29
N LEU A 34 -10.69 -8.33 -2.56
CA LEU A 34 -9.72 -7.89 -3.57
C LEU A 34 -10.09 -6.60 -4.28
N LYS A 35 -11.38 -6.35 -4.54
CA LYS A 35 -11.83 -5.16 -5.27
C LYS A 35 -12.04 -3.96 -4.36
N GLY A 36 -12.25 -4.21 -3.06
CA GLY A 36 -12.97 -3.26 -2.23
C GLY A 36 -14.41 -3.08 -2.74
N ASP A 37 -15.32 -2.66 -1.88
CA ASP A 37 -16.63 -2.26 -2.39
C ASP A 37 -16.44 -1.14 -3.43
N ALA A 38 -17.21 -1.14 -4.52
CA ALA A 38 -17.12 -0.09 -5.54
C ALA A 38 -17.46 1.31 -4.98
N SER A 39 -17.89 1.39 -3.70
CA SER A 39 -18.17 2.59 -2.92
C SER A 39 -16.99 3.10 -2.10
N ILE A 40 -15.79 2.51 -2.18
CA ILE A 40 -14.62 3.07 -1.49
C ILE A 40 -14.26 4.41 -2.13
N GLY A 41 -14.43 5.48 -1.35
CA GLY A 41 -14.13 6.85 -1.79
C GLY A 41 -12.65 7.03 -2.15
N TRP A 42 -12.39 7.92 -3.10
CA TRP A 42 -11.03 8.25 -3.56
C TRP A 42 -10.07 8.62 -2.42
N ALA A 43 -10.59 9.28 -1.37
CA ALA A 43 -9.83 9.65 -0.18
C ALA A 43 -9.35 8.42 0.62
N THR A 44 -10.19 7.39 0.77
CA THR A 44 -9.81 6.15 1.46
C THR A 44 -8.76 5.37 0.66
N ILE A 45 -8.86 5.37 -0.67
CA ILE A 45 -7.83 4.78 -1.55
C ILE A 45 -6.52 5.54 -1.38
N GLY A 46 -6.54 6.87 -1.45
CA GLY A 46 -5.35 7.70 -1.26
C GLY A 46 -4.70 7.47 0.10
N LEU A 47 -5.48 7.43 1.18
CA LEU A 47 -4.99 7.18 2.53
C LEU A 47 -4.39 5.78 2.67
N SER A 48 -5.00 4.76 2.04
CA SER A 48 -4.44 3.41 2.01
C SER A 48 -3.11 3.34 1.26
N VAL A 49 -2.98 4.03 0.12
CA VAL A 49 -1.72 4.08 -0.64
C VAL A 49 -0.63 4.76 0.17
N LEU A 50 -0.95 5.87 0.85
CA LEU A 50 -0.01 6.55 1.75
C LEU A 50 0.41 5.65 2.91
N ALA A 51 -0.55 4.95 3.53
CA ALA A 51 -0.29 4.00 4.62
C ALA A 51 0.64 2.85 4.17
N THR A 52 0.47 2.33 2.96
CA THR A 52 1.32 1.26 2.41
C THR A 52 2.75 1.74 2.16
N GLN A 53 2.96 3.00 1.75
CA GLN A 53 4.31 3.54 1.55
C GLN A 53 5.01 3.91 2.86
N ALA A 54 4.25 4.29 3.89
CA ALA A 54 4.77 4.64 5.21
C ALA A 54 5.11 3.39 6.04
N GLY A 55 6.15 2.66 5.61
CA GLY A 55 6.65 1.49 6.32
C GLY A 55 7.62 1.81 7.48
N PRO A 56 7.92 0.82 8.33
CA PRO A 56 8.94 0.95 9.39
C PRO A 56 10.31 1.38 8.85
N ILE A 57 10.63 0.95 7.63
CA ILE A 57 11.86 1.30 6.92
C ILE A 57 11.96 2.82 6.75
N THR A 58 10.88 3.46 6.31
CA THR A 58 10.83 4.91 6.13
C THR A 58 11.03 5.64 7.45
N PHE A 59 10.39 5.18 8.53
CA PHE A 59 10.53 5.79 9.86
C PHE A 59 11.96 5.72 10.43
N LEU A 60 12.69 4.64 10.15
CA LEU A 60 14.09 4.50 10.58
C LEU A 60 15.06 5.19 9.62
N SER A 61 14.81 5.10 8.31
CA SER A 61 15.70 5.58 7.26
C SER A 61 15.66 7.10 7.08
N MET A 62 14.49 7.73 7.23
CA MET A 62 14.35 9.19 7.08
C MET A 62 15.19 10.02 8.06
N PRO A 63 15.17 9.77 9.39
CA PRO A 63 16.05 10.49 10.30
C PRO A 63 17.54 10.15 10.07
N GLY A 64 17.86 8.92 9.65
CA GLY A 64 19.22 8.53 9.27
C GLY A 64 19.74 9.33 8.07
N GLN A 65 18.94 9.42 7.01
CA GLN A 65 19.25 10.25 5.83
C GLN A 65 19.29 11.74 6.16
N ALA A 66 18.40 12.21 7.04
CA ALA A 66 18.40 13.60 7.49
C ALA A 66 19.65 13.95 8.31
N TYR A 67 20.15 13.00 9.11
CA TYR A 67 21.40 13.15 9.85
C TYR A 67 22.63 13.20 8.95
N GLU A 68 22.67 12.37 7.90
CA GLU A 68 23.83 12.24 7.01
C GLU A 68 23.86 13.30 5.89
N SER A 69 22.70 13.65 5.32
CA SER A 69 22.58 14.48 4.10
C SER A 69 21.72 15.75 4.29
N GLY A 70 21.26 16.02 5.52
CA GLY A 70 20.38 17.16 5.81
C GLY A 70 19.00 17.03 5.16
N ILE A 71 18.39 18.16 4.80
CA ILE A 71 17.04 18.22 4.19
C ILE A 71 17.00 17.84 2.70
N GLY A 72 18.09 17.30 2.13
CA GLY A 72 18.18 16.95 0.71
C GLY A 72 17.17 15.87 0.27
N PHE A 73 16.76 14.97 1.17
CA PHE A 73 15.76 13.92 0.92
C PHE A 73 14.39 14.49 0.47
N ILE A 74 14.09 15.75 0.82
CA ILE A 74 12.83 16.42 0.49
C ILE A 74 12.64 16.53 -1.04
N GLN A 75 13.73 16.65 -1.81
CA GLN A 75 13.64 16.71 -3.27
C GLN A 75 13.03 15.44 -3.88
N ASN A 76 13.36 14.27 -3.32
CA ASN A 76 12.79 12.99 -3.75
C ASN A 76 11.30 12.88 -3.35
N TYR A 77 10.94 13.43 -2.19
CA TYR A 77 9.54 13.51 -1.73
C TYR A 77 8.68 14.43 -2.58
N PHE A 78 9.23 15.46 -3.23
CA PHE A 78 8.47 16.27 -4.20
C PHE A 78 8.25 15.55 -5.53
N GLY A 79 9.17 14.67 -5.94
CA GLY A 79 9.02 13.86 -7.16
C GLY A 79 7.93 12.79 -7.06
N GLN A 80 7.79 12.15 -5.89
CA GLN A 80 6.81 11.09 -5.65
C GLN A 80 5.34 11.47 -5.93
N PRO A 81 4.78 12.56 -5.39
CA PRO A 81 3.40 12.94 -5.65
C PRO A 81 3.19 13.31 -7.13
N LEU A 82 4.18 13.91 -7.77
CA LEU A 82 4.10 14.25 -9.20
C LEU A 82 4.09 12.98 -10.07
N ALA A 83 4.94 11.99 -9.75
CA ALA A 83 4.91 10.68 -10.37
C ALA A 83 3.57 9.96 -10.14
N LEU A 84 3.02 10.04 -8.92
CA LEU A 84 1.71 9.47 -8.59
C LEU A 84 0.59 10.08 -9.45
N ILE A 85 0.58 11.40 -9.63
CA ILE A 85 -0.41 12.09 -10.48
C ILE A 85 -0.31 11.57 -11.93
N VAL A 86 0.89 11.48 -12.49
CA VAL A 86 1.11 10.97 -13.85
C VAL A 86 0.67 9.51 -13.97
N VAL A 87 1.00 8.67 -12.99
CA VAL A 87 0.56 7.26 -12.97
C VAL A 87 -0.95 7.15 -12.88
N CYS A 88 -1.59 7.96 -12.03
CA CYS A 88 -3.05 8.00 -11.94
C CYS A 88 -3.70 8.50 -13.23
N ALA A 89 -3.13 9.50 -13.90
CA ALA A 89 -3.69 10.05 -15.13
C ALA A 89 -3.53 9.11 -16.33
N VAL A 90 -2.44 8.34 -16.40
CA VAL A 90 -2.11 7.51 -17.56
C VAL A 90 -2.50 6.04 -17.36
N PHE A 91 -2.10 5.43 -16.25
CA PHE A 91 -2.23 3.98 -16.05
C PHE A 91 -3.61 3.57 -15.52
N VAL A 92 -4.23 4.36 -14.63
CA VAL A 92 -5.57 4.06 -14.11
C VAL A 92 -6.62 3.95 -15.22
N PRO A 93 -6.74 4.88 -16.20
CA PRO A 93 -7.72 4.72 -17.27
C PRO A 93 -7.42 3.53 -18.19
N ILE A 94 -6.14 3.18 -18.39
CA ILE A 94 -5.74 1.99 -19.16
C ILE A 94 -6.20 0.71 -18.43
N TYR A 95 -5.93 0.59 -17.13
CA TYR A 95 -6.33 -0.59 -16.33
C TYR A 95 -7.85 -0.72 -16.23
N GLN A 96 -8.58 0.39 -16.09
CA GLN A 96 -10.04 0.39 -16.10
C GLN A 96 -10.61 -0.06 -17.45
N ARG A 97 -10.06 0.39 -18.59
CA ARG A 97 -10.49 -0.04 -19.93
C ARG A 97 -10.26 -1.53 -20.18
N LEU A 98 -9.15 -2.08 -19.69
CA LEU A 98 -8.78 -3.49 -19.89
C LEU A 98 -9.43 -4.46 -18.88
N LYS A 99 -10.25 -3.93 -17.93
CA LYS A 99 -10.95 -4.65 -16.85
C LYS A 99 -10.01 -5.59 -16.09
N VAL A 100 -8.81 -5.12 -15.81
CA VAL A 100 -7.75 -5.91 -15.17
C VAL A 100 -7.81 -5.69 -13.66
N TYR A 101 -7.76 -6.76 -12.87
CA TYR A 101 -7.86 -6.68 -11.41
C TYR A 101 -6.50 -6.48 -10.71
N THR A 102 -5.40 -6.85 -11.37
CA THR A 102 -4.03 -6.69 -10.85
C THR A 102 -3.12 -6.15 -11.95
N ALA A 103 -2.11 -5.36 -11.60
CA ALA A 103 -1.12 -4.87 -12.58
C ALA A 103 -0.49 -6.04 -13.37
N TYR A 104 -0.34 -7.21 -12.75
CA TYR A 104 0.22 -8.42 -13.36
C TYR A 104 -0.68 -9.06 -14.43
N GLN A 105 -2.01 -9.00 -14.28
CA GLN A 105 -2.92 -9.50 -15.33
C GLN A 105 -2.80 -8.68 -16.63
N TYR A 106 -2.34 -7.42 -16.57
CA TYR A 106 -2.02 -6.64 -17.77
C TYR A 106 -0.78 -7.21 -18.48
N LEU A 107 0.27 -7.54 -17.73
CA LEU A 107 1.48 -8.19 -18.26
C LEU A 107 1.16 -9.55 -18.90
N GLY A 108 0.25 -10.32 -18.30
CA GLY A 108 -0.21 -11.59 -18.85
C GLY A 108 -0.99 -11.46 -20.17
N LYS A 109 -1.85 -10.44 -20.29
CA LYS A 109 -2.58 -10.16 -21.54
C LYS A 109 -1.70 -9.57 -22.63
N ARG A 110 -0.65 -8.82 -22.27
CA ARG A 110 0.21 -8.11 -23.24
C ARG A 110 1.37 -8.97 -23.75
N PHE A 111 1.96 -9.81 -22.91
CA PHE A 111 3.16 -10.56 -23.22
C PHE A 111 2.92 -12.07 -23.17
N ASP A 112 2.71 -12.66 -22.00
CA ASP A 112 2.33 -14.08 -21.85
C ASP A 112 2.10 -14.45 -20.37
N ARG A 113 1.50 -15.61 -20.10
CA ARG A 113 1.23 -16.10 -18.72
C ARG A 113 2.51 -16.38 -17.92
N LYS A 114 3.62 -16.67 -18.59
CA LYS A 114 4.95 -16.83 -17.96
C LYS A 114 5.46 -15.51 -17.39
N THR A 115 5.30 -14.41 -18.12
CA THR A 115 5.68 -13.06 -17.68
C THR A 115 4.80 -12.55 -16.54
N GLN A 116 3.53 -12.97 -16.52
CA GLN A 116 2.62 -12.71 -15.40
C GLN A 116 3.07 -13.37 -14.10
N LEU A 117 3.55 -14.62 -14.15
CA LEU A 117 3.99 -15.36 -12.96
C LEU A 117 5.39 -14.96 -12.48
N LEU A 118 6.25 -14.48 -13.38
CA LEU A 118 7.58 -13.96 -13.02
C LEU A 118 7.50 -12.58 -12.34
N GLY A 119 6.50 -11.77 -12.66
CA GLY A 119 6.32 -10.45 -12.05
C GLY A 119 5.51 -10.45 -10.75
N ALA A 120 4.66 -11.46 -10.54
CA ALA A 120 3.81 -11.62 -9.36
C ALA A 120 4.61 -12.08 -8.15
#